data_AF-A0A9X4AZZ8-F1
#
_entry.id   AF-A0A9X4AZZ8-F1
#
_cell.length_a   1.000
_cell.length_b   1.000
_cell.length_c   1.000
_cell.angle_alpha   90.00
_cell.angle_beta   90.00
_cell.angle_gamma   90.00
#
_symmetry.space_group_name_H-M   'P 1'
#
loop_
_entity.id
_entity.type
_entity.pdbx_description
1 polymer ?
#
loop_
_entity_poly.entity_id
_entity_poly.type
_entity_poly.pdbx_seq_one_letter_code
_entity_poly.pdbx_strand_id
1 'polypeptide(L)'
;MYQGQSRERPSRVTFELGAGGARGRKRPREELETPLALVGPGGAADPMVFHTDRFHLVAHRWGGSKESENLVPAYAGFNRTEWSNFEDEIDRTVQARGGPVRVTITPGYDDQRDPRVPVRFHVKVEEELLDGVFVQRHSGWFVPTPPTAQRAEDRWLEDLVNQHRAAFVASGFSAHMLLDPSGMPLNLPNVPGRHAILDYLHVHGHLAGTAAAGVTLGNNKEFTAAQRDLILMHNRILNQSGFVVSESPTDPAQGWPAPPGRRPGTLLDGSTHAAPQVDHMYPQAHNGSNAYSNAMVMSAQHNNEKRNSVTPDVQAEAALNRRRSERPRRGPPA
;
A
#
# COMPACT_ATOMS: atom_id res chain seq x y z
N MET A 1 27.24 -4.43 -10.49
CA MET A 1 27.83 -5.62 -9.81
C MET A 1 27.00 -5.93 -8.58
N TYR A 2 26.54 -7.18 -8.39
CA TYR A 2 25.88 -7.62 -7.15
C TYR A 2 26.65 -8.80 -6.57
N GLN A 3 27.02 -8.74 -5.28
CA GLN A 3 27.84 -9.76 -4.62
C GLN A 3 29.14 -10.11 -5.40
N GLY A 4 29.77 -9.10 -6.01
CA GLY A 4 31.00 -9.28 -6.80
C GLY A 4 30.80 -9.89 -8.19
N GLN A 5 29.56 -10.06 -8.66
CA GLN A 5 29.24 -10.65 -9.96
C GLN A 5 28.58 -9.64 -10.91
N SER A 6 28.93 -9.74 -12.20
CA SER A 6 28.24 -9.03 -13.28
C SER A 6 26.86 -9.66 -13.50
N ARG A 7 25.85 -8.83 -13.67
CA ARG A 7 24.45 -9.25 -13.87
C ARG A 7 23.93 -8.70 -15.17
N GLU A 8 23.24 -9.52 -15.94
CA GLU A 8 22.45 -9.05 -17.07
C GLU A 8 21.18 -8.37 -16.55
N ARG A 9 20.76 -7.31 -17.23
CA ARG A 9 19.56 -6.57 -16.85
C ARG A 9 18.94 -5.93 -18.09
N PRO A 10 17.60 -5.84 -18.17
CA PRO A 10 16.96 -5.13 -19.26
C PRO A 10 17.38 -3.66 -19.24
N SER A 11 17.95 -3.19 -20.36
CA SER A 11 18.47 -1.83 -20.50
C SER A 11 17.61 -0.96 -21.41
N ARG A 12 16.90 -1.59 -22.36
CA ARG A 12 15.99 -0.92 -23.28
C ARG A 12 15.02 -1.92 -23.91
N VAL A 13 13.75 -1.54 -24.05
CA VAL A 13 12.81 -2.24 -24.92
C VAL A 13 12.14 -1.23 -25.86
N THR A 14 11.95 -1.60 -27.13
CA THR A 14 11.27 -0.79 -28.14
C THR A 14 10.22 -1.63 -28.84
N PHE A 15 9.00 -1.12 -28.97
CA PHE A 15 7.87 -1.83 -29.57
C PHE A 15 6.90 -0.85 -30.22
N GLU A 16 6.03 -1.35 -31.10
CA GLU A 16 5.00 -0.57 -31.78
C GLU A 16 3.61 -0.99 -31.30
N LEU A 17 2.75 0.01 -31.07
CA LEU A 17 1.37 -0.17 -30.61
C LEU A 17 0.40 0.41 -31.63
N GLY A 18 -0.39 -0.45 -32.27
CA GLY A 18 -1.49 -0.04 -33.15
C GLY A 18 -2.86 -0.12 -32.47
N ALA A 19 -3.83 0.64 -32.99
CA ALA A 19 -5.21 0.66 -32.47
C ALA A 19 -5.92 -0.71 -32.50
N GLY A 20 -5.47 -1.63 -33.36
CA GLY A 20 -5.95 -3.01 -33.48
C GLY A 20 -4.95 -4.09 -33.08
N GLY A 21 -3.86 -3.73 -32.39
CA GLY A 21 -2.85 -4.71 -31.93
C GLY A 21 -3.49 -5.80 -31.08
N ALA A 22 -3.11 -7.06 -31.31
CA ALA A 22 -3.63 -8.21 -30.57
C ALA A 22 -3.35 -8.04 -29.08
N ARG A 23 -4.39 -7.72 -28.31
CA ARG A 23 -4.29 -7.61 -26.85
C ARG A 23 -4.07 -9.01 -26.27
N GLY A 24 -2.92 -9.21 -25.62
CA GLY A 24 -2.59 -10.49 -25.02
C GLY A 24 -3.67 -10.93 -24.03
N ARG A 25 -4.12 -12.19 -24.11
CA ARG A 25 -5.06 -12.77 -23.15
C ARG A 25 -4.40 -12.86 -21.77
N LYS A 26 -4.91 -12.14 -20.76
CA LYS A 26 -4.37 -12.14 -19.39
C LYS A 26 -4.17 -13.58 -18.91
N ARG A 27 -2.92 -14.01 -18.79
CA ARG A 27 -2.56 -15.36 -18.30
C ARG A 27 -2.16 -15.29 -16.80
N PRO A 28 -2.21 -16.40 -16.05
CA PRO A 28 -1.88 -16.45 -14.62
C PRO A 28 -0.49 -15.89 -14.28
N ARG A 29 -0.35 -15.32 -13.08
CA ARG A 29 0.90 -14.76 -12.52
C ARG A 29 1.97 -15.82 -12.28
N GLU A 30 1.56 -17.08 -12.14
CA GLU A 30 2.41 -18.26 -11.92
C GLU A 30 3.28 -18.62 -13.13
N GLU A 31 2.91 -18.16 -14.34
CA GLU A 31 3.67 -18.42 -15.57
C GLU A 31 4.75 -17.35 -15.86
N LEU A 32 4.99 -16.42 -14.94
CA LEU A 32 6.03 -15.39 -15.13
C LEU A 32 7.41 -15.95 -14.80
N GLU A 33 8.36 -15.80 -15.71
CA GLU A 33 9.76 -16.12 -15.46
C GLU A 33 10.36 -15.21 -14.37
N THR A 34 11.54 -15.60 -13.89
CA THR A 34 12.34 -14.77 -12.99
C THR A 34 12.88 -13.57 -13.76
N PRO A 35 12.73 -12.32 -13.27
CA PRO A 35 13.35 -11.15 -13.90
C PRO A 35 14.82 -11.36 -14.23
N LEU A 36 15.28 -10.93 -15.41
CA LEU A 36 16.66 -11.16 -15.86
C LEU A 36 17.71 -10.66 -14.85
N ALA A 37 17.43 -9.54 -14.17
CA ALA A 37 18.27 -8.97 -13.14
C ALA A 37 18.44 -9.84 -11.87
N LEU A 38 17.61 -10.88 -11.72
CA LEU A 38 17.66 -11.87 -10.64
C LEU A 38 18.27 -13.20 -11.10
N VAL A 39 18.70 -13.32 -12.36
CA VAL A 39 19.33 -14.55 -12.85
C VAL A 39 20.84 -14.53 -12.55
N GLY A 40 21.27 -15.54 -11.79
CA GLY A 40 22.63 -15.96 -11.45
C GLY A 40 23.54 -16.19 -12.64
N PRO A 41 24.86 -16.01 -12.49
CA PRO A 41 25.80 -16.76 -13.29
C PRO A 41 25.44 -18.26 -13.24
N GLY A 42 25.33 -18.90 -14.40
CA GLY A 42 24.91 -20.30 -14.49
C GLY A 42 23.40 -20.55 -14.33
N GLY A 43 22.56 -19.50 -14.36
CA GLY A 43 21.09 -19.62 -14.39
C GLY A 43 20.42 -19.76 -13.02
N ALA A 44 21.18 -19.72 -11.92
CA ALA A 44 20.61 -19.82 -10.57
C ALA A 44 19.77 -18.58 -10.21
N ALA A 45 18.49 -18.73 -9.88
CA ALA A 45 17.65 -17.58 -9.53
C ALA A 45 17.97 -17.05 -8.12
N ASP A 46 18.30 -15.76 -8.02
CA ASP A 46 18.28 -15.03 -6.76
C ASP A 46 16.83 -14.96 -6.22
N PRO A 47 16.64 -14.87 -4.89
CA PRO A 47 15.35 -14.52 -4.35
C PRO A 47 14.91 -13.14 -4.88
N MET A 48 13.59 -12.98 -5.07
CA MET A 48 13.00 -11.68 -5.42
C MET A 48 13.52 -10.59 -4.49
N VAL A 49 13.90 -9.45 -5.06
CA VAL A 49 14.30 -8.32 -4.23
C VAL A 49 13.15 -7.97 -3.32
N PHE A 50 13.48 -7.80 -2.05
CA PHE A 50 12.52 -7.56 -1.01
C PHE A 50 11.58 -6.40 -1.37
N HIS A 51 10.26 -6.63 -1.26
CA HIS A 51 9.17 -5.70 -1.61
C HIS A 51 8.95 -5.38 -3.09
N THR A 52 9.59 -6.10 -3.99
CA THR A 52 9.35 -5.96 -5.42
C THR A 52 8.43 -7.07 -5.94
N ASP A 53 7.62 -6.73 -6.94
CA ASP A 53 6.89 -7.67 -7.78
C ASP A 53 7.62 -7.82 -9.13
N ARG A 54 7.27 -8.85 -9.89
CA ARG A 54 7.68 -8.98 -11.30
C ARG A 54 6.92 -7.95 -12.13
N PHE A 55 7.64 -6.97 -12.66
CA PHE A 55 7.10 -5.85 -13.41
C PHE A 55 7.41 -6.03 -14.90
N HIS A 56 6.41 -5.86 -15.75
CA HIS A 56 6.60 -5.94 -17.20
C HIS A 56 7.03 -4.58 -17.74
N LEU A 57 8.09 -4.54 -18.54
CA LEU A 57 8.45 -3.34 -19.29
C LEU A 57 7.41 -3.09 -20.38
N VAL A 58 7.12 -4.10 -21.19
CA VAL A 58 6.01 -4.09 -22.15
C VAL A 58 4.82 -4.73 -21.46
N ALA A 59 3.77 -3.95 -21.22
CA ALA A 59 2.57 -4.44 -20.55
C ALA A 59 1.99 -5.69 -21.24
N HIS A 60 1.40 -6.59 -20.46
CA HIS A 60 0.73 -7.76 -21.02
C HIS A 60 -0.40 -7.38 -21.99
N ARG A 61 -1.13 -6.29 -21.70
CA ARG A 61 -2.19 -5.77 -22.59
C ARG A 61 -1.67 -5.31 -23.96
N TRP A 62 -0.37 -5.04 -24.05
CA TRP A 62 0.35 -4.64 -25.25
C TRP A 62 1.05 -5.81 -25.95
N GLY A 63 0.84 -7.04 -25.47
CA GLY A 63 1.49 -8.23 -26.03
C GLY A 63 2.91 -8.46 -25.52
N GLY A 64 3.33 -7.80 -24.45
CA GLY A 64 4.64 -8.04 -23.84
C GLY A 64 4.80 -9.48 -23.39
N SER A 65 5.99 -10.05 -23.63
CA SER A 65 6.30 -11.43 -23.26
C SER A 65 6.41 -11.58 -21.73
N LYS A 66 6.31 -12.82 -21.26
CA LYS A 66 6.50 -13.18 -19.85
C LYS A 66 7.93 -13.61 -19.52
N GLU A 67 8.81 -13.43 -20.49
CA GLU A 67 10.19 -13.87 -20.44
C GLU A 67 11.02 -12.91 -19.59
N SER A 68 12.11 -13.43 -19.06
CA SER A 68 13.03 -12.74 -18.15
C SER A 68 13.45 -11.36 -18.66
N GLU A 69 13.62 -11.19 -19.97
CA GLU A 69 14.05 -9.96 -20.64
C GLU A 69 13.02 -8.82 -20.59
N ASN A 70 11.72 -9.15 -20.51
CA ASN A 70 10.65 -8.17 -20.38
C ASN A 70 10.32 -7.89 -18.90
N LEU A 71 10.99 -8.55 -17.95
CA LEU A 71 10.68 -8.47 -16.54
C LEU A 71 11.80 -7.81 -15.75
N VAL A 72 11.43 -6.87 -14.88
CA VAL A 72 12.31 -6.29 -13.87
C VAL A 72 11.66 -6.40 -12.48
N PRO A 73 12.44 -6.48 -11.40
CA PRO A 73 11.90 -6.27 -10.06
C PRO A 73 11.50 -4.80 -9.91
N ALA A 74 10.25 -4.50 -9.57
CA ALA A 74 9.82 -3.14 -9.23
C ALA A 74 8.82 -3.15 -8.06
N TYR A 75 8.73 -2.06 -7.31
CA TYR A 75 7.77 -1.96 -6.22
C TYR A 75 6.33 -2.07 -6.73
N ALA A 76 5.52 -2.89 -6.05
CA ALA A 76 4.17 -3.19 -6.54
C ALA A 76 3.23 -1.97 -6.52
N GLY A 77 3.49 -0.96 -5.68
CA GLY A 77 2.82 0.34 -5.72
C GLY A 77 3.01 1.01 -7.07
N PHE A 78 4.26 1.29 -7.43
CA PHE A 78 4.62 1.86 -8.73
C PHE A 78 3.96 1.14 -9.91
N ASN A 79 3.97 -0.19 -9.89
CA ASN A 79 3.34 -1.02 -10.93
C ASN A 79 1.82 -0.80 -11.04
N ARG A 80 1.13 -0.66 -9.90
CA ARG A 80 -0.34 -0.61 -9.83
C ARG A 80 -0.90 0.80 -9.96
N THR A 81 -0.11 1.84 -9.71
CA THR A 81 -0.56 3.24 -9.75
C THR A 81 0.07 3.98 -10.92
N GLU A 82 1.30 4.48 -10.76
CA GLU A 82 1.94 5.37 -11.72
C GLU A 82 2.10 4.71 -13.08
N TRP A 83 2.54 3.45 -13.09
CA TRP A 83 2.73 2.72 -14.32
C TRP A 83 1.40 2.38 -15.01
N SER A 84 0.41 1.89 -14.26
CA SER A 84 -0.92 1.60 -14.81
C SER A 84 -1.57 2.85 -15.43
N ASN A 85 -1.45 4.01 -14.76
CA ASN A 85 -1.97 5.28 -15.28
C ASN A 85 -1.26 5.72 -16.57
N PHE A 86 0.06 5.53 -16.63
CA PHE A 86 0.85 5.77 -17.83
C PHE A 86 0.43 4.85 -18.98
N GLU A 87 0.27 3.56 -18.70
CA GLU A 87 -0.18 2.61 -19.70
C GLU A 87 -1.59 2.98 -20.24
N ASP A 88 -2.49 3.47 -19.38
CA ASP A 88 -3.81 3.98 -19.78
C ASP A 88 -3.72 5.26 -20.63
N GLU A 89 -2.73 6.12 -20.39
CA GLU A 89 -2.46 7.31 -21.20
C GLU A 89 -1.96 6.96 -22.61
N ILE A 90 -1.07 5.98 -22.72
CA ILE A 90 -0.63 5.47 -24.02
C ILE A 90 -1.80 4.85 -24.78
N ASP A 91 -2.62 4.02 -24.13
CA ASP A 91 -3.80 3.42 -24.76
C ASP A 91 -4.75 4.50 -25.30
N ARG A 92 -5.01 5.56 -24.54
CA ARG A 92 -5.81 6.70 -25.00
C ARG A 92 -5.17 7.40 -26.21
N THR A 93 -3.86 7.57 -26.21
CA THR A 93 -3.12 8.18 -27.33
C THR A 93 -3.25 7.34 -28.60
N VAL A 94 -3.05 6.03 -28.50
CA VAL A 94 -3.19 5.07 -29.61
C VAL A 94 -4.62 5.08 -30.17
N GLN A 95 -5.63 5.04 -29.30
CA GLN A 95 -7.03 5.04 -29.72
C GLN A 95 -7.46 6.36 -30.38
N ALA A 96 -7.02 7.50 -29.84
CA ALA A 96 -7.35 8.81 -30.41
C ALA A 96 -6.73 9.03 -31.79
N ARG A 97 -5.57 8.42 -32.06
CA ARG A 97 -4.86 8.56 -33.34
C ARG A 97 -5.34 7.59 -34.42
N GLY A 98 -5.69 6.36 -34.03
CA GLY A 98 -6.01 5.30 -35.00
C GLY A 98 -4.81 4.72 -35.76
N GLY A 99 -3.58 5.22 -35.51
CA GLY A 99 -2.33 4.77 -36.13
C GLY A 99 -1.32 4.22 -35.09
N PRO A 100 -0.22 3.58 -35.54
CA PRO A 100 0.77 3.01 -34.64
C PRO A 100 1.58 4.10 -33.91
N VAL A 101 1.91 3.87 -32.64
CA VAL A 101 2.91 4.65 -31.90
C VAL A 101 4.09 3.75 -31.56
N ARG A 102 5.31 4.28 -31.63
CA ARG A 102 6.52 3.58 -31.21
C ARG A 102 6.85 3.97 -29.78
N VAL A 103 6.97 2.98 -28.90
CA VAL A 103 7.26 3.18 -27.48
C VAL A 103 8.65 2.61 -27.19
N THR A 104 9.52 3.41 -26.58
CA THR A 104 10.84 2.99 -26.08
C THR A 104 10.89 3.19 -24.57
N ILE A 105 11.15 2.13 -23.82
CA ILE A 105 11.30 2.17 -22.36
C ILE A 105 12.75 1.87 -22.01
N THR A 106 13.36 2.70 -21.16
CA THR A 106 14.75 2.61 -20.72
C THR A 106 14.80 2.59 -19.18
N PRO A 107 14.95 1.42 -18.55
CA PRO A 107 15.20 1.31 -17.13
C PRO A 107 16.57 1.90 -16.78
N GLY A 108 16.61 2.75 -15.77
CA GLY A 108 17.84 3.27 -15.18
C GLY A 108 18.13 2.61 -13.85
N TYR A 109 19.36 2.17 -13.66
CA TYR A 109 19.83 1.51 -12.44
C TYR A 109 20.86 2.38 -11.75
N ASP A 110 20.97 2.22 -10.43
CA ASP A 110 21.98 2.86 -9.61
C ASP A 110 22.78 1.77 -8.90
N ASP A 111 24.06 1.62 -9.27
CA ASP A 111 24.93 0.60 -8.70
C ASP A 111 25.34 0.90 -7.24
N GLN A 112 25.03 2.08 -6.71
CA GLN A 112 25.12 2.38 -5.28
C GLN A 112 23.94 1.86 -4.46
N ARG A 113 22.86 1.45 -5.13
CA ARG A 113 21.69 0.78 -4.54
C ARG A 113 21.68 -0.70 -4.94
N ASP A 114 20.60 -1.43 -4.64
CA ASP A 114 20.46 -2.79 -5.17
C ASP A 114 20.38 -2.73 -6.71
N PRO A 115 21.44 -3.15 -7.43
CA PRO A 115 21.55 -2.94 -8.87
C PRO A 115 20.60 -3.84 -9.68
N ARG A 116 19.86 -4.72 -8.99
CA ARG A 116 18.84 -5.60 -9.57
C ARG A 116 17.50 -4.89 -9.75
N VAL A 117 17.28 -3.74 -9.08
CA VAL A 117 16.04 -2.96 -9.13
C VAL A 117 16.28 -1.65 -9.90
N PRO A 118 15.50 -1.34 -10.95
CA PRO A 118 15.55 -0.02 -11.58
C PRO A 118 15.15 1.08 -10.59
N VAL A 119 15.87 2.20 -10.61
CA VAL A 119 15.56 3.41 -9.83
C VAL A 119 14.76 4.44 -10.62
N ARG A 120 14.67 4.27 -11.94
CA ARG A 120 13.90 5.15 -12.84
C ARG A 120 13.52 4.41 -14.12
N PHE A 121 12.48 4.90 -14.78
CA PHE A 121 12.12 4.53 -16.13
C PHE A 121 12.02 5.80 -16.97
N HIS A 122 12.75 5.84 -18.08
CA HIS A 122 12.56 6.86 -19.11
C HIS A 122 11.76 6.23 -20.24
N VAL A 123 10.60 6.81 -20.56
CA VAL A 123 9.78 6.35 -21.67
C VAL A 123 9.70 7.44 -22.72
N LYS A 124 9.97 7.04 -23.95
CA LYS A 124 9.82 7.84 -25.15
C LYS A 124 8.67 7.26 -25.97
N VAL A 125 7.72 8.11 -26.32
CA VAL A 125 6.64 7.77 -27.25
C VAL A 125 6.84 8.59 -28.51
N GLU A 126 6.98 7.93 -29.64
CA GLU A 126 7.14 8.54 -30.96
C GLU A 126 5.87 8.31 -31.76
N GLU A 127 5.23 9.40 -32.14
CA GLU A 127 4.04 9.43 -32.97
C GLU A 127 4.47 9.79 -34.39
N GLU A 128 4.22 8.92 -35.38
CA GLU A 128 4.38 9.27 -36.78
C GLU A 128 3.17 10.10 -37.23
N LEU A 129 3.42 11.31 -37.73
CA LEU A 129 2.42 12.16 -38.38
C LEU A 129 2.34 11.82 -39.88
N LEU A 130 1.27 12.31 -40.52
CA LEU A 130 1.19 12.38 -41.98
C LEU A 130 2.49 13.01 -42.53
N ASP A 131 3.03 12.41 -43.59
CA ASP A 131 4.27 12.80 -44.29
C ASP A 131 5.59 12.43 -43.59
N GLY A 132 5.59 11.48 -42.64
CA GLY A 132 6.82 10.93 -42.04
C GLY A 132 7.50 11.83 -41.00
N VAL A 133 6.79 12.85 -40.51
CA VAL A 133 7.24 13.71 -39.41
C VAL A 133 6.92 13.05 -38.07
N PHE A 134 7.90 12.87 -37.19
CA PHE A 134 7.69 12.26 -35.87
C PHE A 134 7.54 13.31 -34.77
N VAL A 135 6.47 13.23 -33.97
CA VAL A 135 6.36 13.94 -32.69
C VAL A 135 6.88 13.04 -31.58
N GLN A 136 7.86 13.53 -30.82
CA GLN A 136 8.43 12.81 -29.68
C GLN A 136 7.88 13.37 -28.38
N ARG A 137 7.30 12.51 -27.54
CA ARG A 137 6.98 12.81 -26.15
C ARG A 137 7.91 12.02 -25.24
N HIS A 138 8.44 12.72 -24.25
CA HIS A 138 9.31 12.14 -23.24
C HIS A 138 8.65 12.25 -21.88
N SER A 139 8.65 11.13 -21.16
CA SER A 139 8.21 11.09 -19.77
C SER A 139 9.23 10.32 -18.95
N GLY A 140 9.67 10.92 -17.85
CA GLY A 140 10.59 10.31 -16.91
C GLY A 140 9.86 10.02 -15.60
N TRP A 141 9.84 8.76 -15.19
CA TRP A 141 9.38 8.36 -13.88
C TRP A 141 10.58 7.93 -13.04
N PHE A 142 10.65 8.48 -11.84
CA PHE A 142 11.47 7.86 -10.81
C PHE A 142 10.69 6.68 -10.27
N VAL A 143 11.31 5.51 -10.20
CA VAL A 143 10.75 4.43 -9.39
C VAL A 143 10.91 4.95 -7.97
N PRO A 144 9.81 5.26 -7.26
CA PRO A 144 9.94 5.79 -5.93
C PRO A 144 10.77 4.76 -5.14
N THR A 145 11.98 5.16 -4.74
CA THR A 145 12.52 4.70 -3.47
C THR A 145 11.36 4.85 -2.50
N PRO A 146 10.95 3.81 -1.75
CA PRO A 146 9.66 3.82 -1.08
C PRO A 146 9.55 5.13 -0.30
N PRO A 147 8.52 5.95 -0.56
CA PRO A 147 8.62 7.41 -0.56
C PRO A 147 9.37 7.94 0.65
N THR A 148 10.53 8.54 0.42
CA THR A 148 11.17 9.41 1.42
C THR A 148 10.25 10.58 1.70
N ALA A 149 10.10 10.87 2.99
CA ALA A 149 9.50 12.07 3.57
C ALA A 149 7.97 12.06 3.73
N GLN A 150 7.58 12.09 5.00
CA GLN A 150 6.45 12.83 5.58
C GLN A 150 5.71 13.63 4.51
N ARG A 151 4.59 13.07 4.05
CA ARG A 151 3.83 13.71 2.97
C ARG A 151 3.35 15.06 3.50
N ALA A 152 3.37 16.12 2.69
CA ALA A 152 2.88 17.44 3.10
C ALA A 152 1.45 17.38 3.69
N GLU A 153 0.69 16.36 3.28
CA GLU A 153 -0.63 16.01 3.81
C GLU A 153 -0.66 15.50 5.26
N ASP A 154 0.47 15.16 5.89
CA ASP A 154 0.51 14.75 7.30
C ASP A 154 0.58 15.97 8.24
N ARG A 155 1.06 17.13 7.75
CA ARG A 155 1.35 18.31 8.59
C ARG A 155 0.14 18.82 9.34
N TRP A 156 -1.02 18.87 8.70
CA TRP A 156 -2.24 19.36 9.34
C TRP A 156 -2.64 18.49 10.54
N LEU A 157 -2.44 17.16 10.46
CA LEU A 157 -2.74 16.25 11.55
C LEU A 157 -1.69 16.37 12.65
N GLU A 158 -0.43 16.55 12.29
CA GLU A 158 0.67 16.81 13.23
C GLU A 158 0.42 18.08 14.04
N ASP A 159 0.05 19.18 13.38
CA ASP A 159 -0.30 20.45 14.01
C ASP A 159 -1.51 20.29 14.94
N LEU A 160 -2.56 19.59 14.49
CA LEU A 160 -3.75 19.33 15.28
C LEU A 160 -3.43 18.48 16.53
N VAL A 161 -2.66 17.41 16.37
CA VAL A 161 -2.20 16.57 17.48
C VAL A 161 -1.38 17.39 18.47
N ASN A 162 -0.45 18.22 17.99
CA ASN A 162 0.39 19.06 18.85
C ASN A 162 -0.43 20.13 19.59
N GLN A 163 -1.40 20.76 18.91
CA GLN A 163 -2.30 21.75 19.50
C GLN A 163 -3.11 21.15 20.67
N HIS A 164 -3.57 19.90 20.54
CA HIS A 164 -4.45 19.27 21.52
C HIS A 164 -3.74 18.33 22.51
N ARG A 165 -2.45 18.06 22.34
CA ARG A 165 -1.68 17.11 23.17
C ARG A 165 -1.74 17.45 24.66
N ALA A 166 -1.53 18.71 25.02
CA ALA A 166 -1.55 19.13 26.43
C ALA A 166 -2.93 18.96 27.06
N ALA A 167 -3.99 19.33 26.33
CA ALA A 167 -5.38 19.17 26.78
C ALA A 167 -5.77 17.69 26.91
N PHE A 168 -5.37 16.85 25.96
CA PHE A 168 -5.55 15.39 26.01
C PHE A 168 -4.95 14.81 27.30
N VAL A 169 -3.68 15.11 27.59
CA VAL A 169 -3.00 14.62 28.81
C VAL A 169 -3.66 15.16 30.08
N ALA A 170 -3.93 16.47 30.13
CA ALA A 170 -4.50 17.12 31.31
C ALA A 170 -5.94 16.67 31.62
N SER A 171 -6.70 16.27 30.59
CA SER A 171 -8.09 15.83 30.75
C SER A 171 -8.25 14.48 31.46
N GLY A 172 -7.18 13.67 31.55
CA GLY A 172 -7.28 12.29 32.01
C GLY A 172 -8.15 11.41 31.11
N PHE A 173 -8.27 11.77 29.81
CA PHE A 173 -9.10 11.06 28.85
C PHE A 173 -8.84 9.55 28.88
N SER A 174 -9.94 8.79 28.97
CA SER A 174 -9.92 7.33 28.93
C SER A 174 -10.81 6.83 27.80
N ALA A 175 -10.21 6.11 26.84
CA ALA A 175 -10.95 5.52 25.73
C ALA A 175 -12.01 4.50 26.21
N HIS A 176 -11.83 3.89 27.38
CA HIS A 176 -12.80 2.97 27.99
C HIS A 176 -14.11 3.65 28.43
N MET A 177 -14.14 4.99 28.48
CA MET A 177 -15.36 5.75 28.76
C MET A 177 -16.17 6.07 27.49
N LEU A 178 -15.67 5.70 26.31
CA LEU A 178 -16.36 5.94 25.06
C LEU A 178 -17.58 5.03 24.92
N LEU A 179 -18.67 5.61 24.43
CA LEU A 179 -19.92 4.90 24.16
C LEU A 179 -20.17 4.86 22.65
N ASP A 180 -20.77 3.76 22.18
CA ASP A 180 -21.34 3.69 20.84
C ASP A 180 -22.67 4.48 20.76
N PRO A 181 -23.26 4.67 19.56
CA PRO A 181 -24.53 5.39 19.41
C PRO A 181 -25.72 4.79 20.16
N SER A 182 -25.62 3.53 20.62
CA SER A 182 -26.63 2.87 21.43
C SER A 182 -26.43 3.09 22.94
N GLY A 183 -25.40 3.85 23.33
CA GLY A 183 -25.03 4.14 24.71
C GLY A 183 -24.21 3.04 25.38
N MET A 184 -23.74 2.03 24.65
CA MET A 184 -22.95 0.93 25.20
C MET A 184 -21.46 1.27 25.20
N PRO A 185 -20.68 0.88 26.23
CA PRO A 185 -19.24 1.04 26.22
C PRO A 185 -18.59 0.37 25.00
N LEU A 186 -17.57 1.03 24.44
CA LEU A 186 -16.76 0.45 23.38
C LEU A 186 -15.84 -0.65 23.96
N ASN A 187 -15.80 -1.80 23.29
CA ASN A 187 -14.89 -2.88 23.63
C ASN A 187 -13.51 -2.58 23.07
N LEU A 188 -12.57 -2.47 24.00
CA LEU A 188 -11.19 -2.08 23.78
C LEU A 188 -10.24 -3.07 24.47
N PRO A 189 -8.97 -3.14 24.04
CA PRO A 189 -7.94 -3.82 24.83
C PRO A 189 -7.80 -3.16 26.21
N ASN A 190 -7.36 -3.92 27.21
CA ASN A 190 -7.12 -3.40 28.57
C ASN A 190 -6.21 -2.17 28.57
N VAL A 191 -5.18 -2.19 27.72
CA VAL A 191 -4.32 -1.03 27.46
C VAL A 191 -4.70 -0.46 26.09
N PRO A 192 -5.28 0.75 26.04
CA PRO A 192 -5.56 1.45 24.79
C PRO A 192 -4.31 1.58 23.92
N GLY A 193 -4.49 1.40 22.61
CA GLY A 193 -3.46 1.56 21.61
C GLY A 193 -2.96 3.01 21.49
N ARG A 194 -1.86 3.16 20.75
CA ARG A 194 -1.11 4.42 20.63
C ARG A 194 -1.90 5.55 19.94
N HIS A 195 -3.02 5.22 19.29
CA HIS A 195 -3.86 6.17 18.57
C HIS A 195 -5.00 6.77 19.42
N ALA A 196 -5.01 6.58 20.73
CA ALA A 196 -6.08 7.09 21.61
C ALA A 196 -6.32 8.61 21.53
N ILE A 197 -5.30 9.40 21.17
CA ILE A 197 -5.48 10.83 20.93
C ILE A 197 -6.42 11.12 19.76
N LEU A 198 -6.50 10.23 18.76
CA LEU A 198 -7.45 10.37 17.65
C LEU A 198 -8.89 10.15 18.13
N ASP A 199 -9.14 9.30 19.13
CA ASP A 199 -10.47 9.19 19.75
C ASP A 199 -10.85 10.47 20.47
N TYR A 200 -9.89 11.06 21.22
CA TYR A 200 -10.09 12.35 21.87
C TYR A 200 -10.45 13.44 20.86
N LEU A 201 -9.69 13.56 19.76
CA LEU A 201 -9.96 14.51 18.68
C LEU A 201 -11.32 14.26 18.03
N HIS A 202 -11.70 12.99 17.87
CA HIS A 202 -12.97 12.59 17.28
C HIS A 202 -14.17 13.04 18.14
N VAL A 203 -14.19 12.68 19.43
CA VAL A 203 -15.35 12.97 20.29
C VAL A 203 -15.49 14.44 20.68
N HIS A 204 -14.42 15.22 20.61
CA HIS A 204 -14.45 16.67 20.80
C HIS A 204 -14.68 17.44 19.49
N GLY A 205 -14.93 16.75 18.37
CA GLY A 205 -15.26 17.37 17.09
C GLY A 205 -14.09 18.07 16.39
N HIS A 206 -12.86 17.85 16.82
CA HIS A 206 -11.66 18.45 16.22
C HIS A 206 -11.34 17.91 14.82
N LEU A 207 -11.95 16.79 14.43
CA LEU A 207 -11.87 16.23 13.08
C LEU A 207 -12.94 16.80 12.12
N ALA A 208 -13.73 17.79 12.53
CA ALA A 208 -14.72 18.44 11.68
C ALA A 208 -14.09 19.00 10.40
N GLY A 209 -14.77 18.83 9.26
CA GLY A 209 -14.27 19.24 7.95
C GLY A 209 -13.25 18.28 7.30
N THR A 210 -12.86 17.21 7.99
CA THR A 210 -12.04 16.13 7.41
C THR A 210 -12.92 14.98 6.89
N ALA A 211 -12.35 14.08 6.09
CA ALA A 211 -13.03 12.85 5.66
C ALA A 211 -13.46 11.95 6.85
N ALA A 212 -12.86 12.14 8.03
CA ALA A 212 -13.19 11.37 9.23
C ALA A 212 -14.32 11.99 10.08
N ALA A 213 -14.84 13.17 9.72
CA ALA A 213 -15.89 13.84 10.49
C ALA A 213 -17.18 13.02 10.60
N GLY A 214 -17.51 12.22 9.57
CA GLY A 214 -18.71 11.37 9.53
C GLY A 214 -18.52 9.96 10.09
N VAL A 215 -17.35 9.64 10.64
CA VAL A 215 -17.08 8.30 11.19
C VAL A 215 -17.94 8.09 12.43
N THR A 216 -18.52 6.90 12.57
CA THR A 216 -19.23 6.50 13.78
C THR A 216 -18.45 5.40 14.49
N LEU A 217 -17.99 5.68 15.72
CA LEU A 217 -17.39 4.68 16.58
C LEU A 217 -18.45 3.68 17.07
N GLY A 218 -18.12 2.39 17.12
CA GLY A 218 -19.04 1.36 17.56
C GLY A 218 -18.40 -0.01 17.65
N ASN A 219 -19.01 -0.87 18.46
CA ASN A 219 -18.63 -2.26 18.61
C ASN A 219 -18.91 -3.05 17.33
N ASN A 220 -18.08 -4.07 17.06
CA ASN A 220 -18.19 -4.95 15.91
C ASN A 220 -18.12 -4.24 14.54
N LYS A 221 -17.54 -3.04 14.49
CA LYS A 221 -17.37 -2.27 13.25
C LYS A 221 -15.97 -2.41 12.67
N GLU A 222 -15.89 -2.37 11.35
CA GLU A 222 -14.64 -2.24 10.62
C GLU A 222 -14.12 -0.79 10.65
N PHE A 223 -12.81 -0.62 10.54
CA PHE A 223 -12.23 0.70 10.26
C PHE A 223 -12.60 1.13 8.84
N THR A 224 -13.19 2.31 8.71
CA THR A 224 -13.46 2.95 7.41
C THR A 224 -12.15 3.37 6.72
N ALA A 225 -12.20 3.66 5.41
CA ALA A 225 -11.02 4.16 4.69
C ALA A 225 -10.43 5.43 5.34
N ALA A 226 -11.28 6.40 5.69
CA ALA A 226 -10.85 7.64 6.35
C ALA A 226 -10.19 7.38 7.72
N GLN A 227 -10.67 6.39 8.48
CA GLN A 227 -10.02 6.01 9.74
C GLN A 227 -8.64 5.40 9.50
N ARG A 228 -8.52 4.49 8.52
CA ARG A 228 -7.25 3.85 8.19
C ARG A 228 -6.22 4.91 7.78
N ASP A 229 -6.60 5.87 6.94
CA ASP A 229 -5.72 6.94 6.53
C ASP A 229 -5.20 7.76 7.72
N LEU A 230 -6.09 8.18 8.63
CA LEU A 230 -5.67 8.90 9.84
C LEU A 230 -4.76 8.09 10.76
N ILE A 231 -5.03 6.78 10.90
CA ILE A 231 -4.22 5.88 11.72
C ILE A 231 -2.81 5.77 11.13
N LEU A 232 -2.69 5.62 9.81
CA LEU A 232 -1.42 5.57 9.10
C LEU A 232 -0.67 6.92 9.18
N MET A 233 -1.37 8.05 9.04
CA MET A 233 -0.79 9.39 9.24
C MET A 233 -0.26 9.56 10.67
N HIS A 234 -1.07 9.22 11.68
CA HIS A 234 -0.66 9.31 13.08
C HIS A 234 0.51 8.38 13.40
N ASN A 235 0.55 7.17 12.83
CA ASN A 235 1.69 6.26 12.97
C ASN A 235 2.98 6.91 12.43
N ARG A 236 2.94 7.57 11.27
CA ARG A 236 4.11 8.31 10.74
C ARG A 236 4.57 9.41 11.70
N ILE A 237 3.63 10.19 12.24
CA ILE A 237 3.90 11.27 13.20
C ILE A 237 4.57 10.73 14.47
N LEU A 238 4.00 9.68 15.07
CA LEU A 238 4.55 9.05 16.29
C LEU A 238 5.98 8.55 16.09
N ASN A 239 6.33 8.15 14.87
CA ASN A 239 7.60 7.51 14.57
C ASN A 239 8.66 8.47 14.05
N GLN A 240 8.31 9.72 13.77
CA GLN A 240 9.21 10.81 13.35
C GLN A 240 10.13 10.45 12.17
N SER A 241 9.75 9.44 11.40
CA SER A 241 10.56 8.88 10.32
C SER A 241 10.01 9.25 8.95
N GLY A 242 8.77 9.75 8.88
CA GLY A 242 8.01 9.87 7.64
C GLY A 242 7.56 8.53 7.06
N PHE A 243 7.90 7.41 7.71
CA PHE A 243 7.52 6.07 7.29
C PHE A 243 6.50 5.47 8.25
N VAL A 244 5.61 4.67 7.69
CA VAL A 244 4.74 3.82 8.50
C VAL A 244 5.60 2.70 9.09
N VAL A 245 5.39 2.37 10.36
CA VAL A 245 6.13 1.32 11.05
C VAL A 245 5.15 0.40 11.77
N SER A 246 5.39 -0.89 11.66
CA SER A 246 4.61 -1.89 12.39
C SER A 246 4.68 -1.66 13.90
N GLU A 247 3.51 -1.75 14.53
CA GLU A 247 3.31 -1.63 15.96
C GLU A 247 3.23 -2.99 16.64
N SER A 248 3.06 -4.07 15.86
CA SER A 248 3.07 -5.43 16.37
C SER A 248 4.52 -5.89 16.62
N PRO A 249 4.87 -6.31 17.85
CA PRO A 249 6.21 -6.81 18.17
C PRO A 249 6.48 -8.18 17.55
N THR A 250 5.43 -8.91 17.17
CA THR A 250 5.51 -10.23 16.53
C THR A 250 5.36 -10.16 15.01
N ASP A 251 5.29 -8.96 14.44
CA ASP A 251 5.25 -8.78 13.00
C ASP A 251 6.57 -9.27 12.36
N PRO A 252 6.52 -10.12 11.32
CA PRO A 252 7.72 -10.48 10.54
C PRO A 252 8.52 -9.25 10.07
N ALA A 253 7.85 -8.09 9.90
CA ALA A 253 8.48 -6.81 9.59
C ALA A 253 9.60 -6.39 10.54
N GLN A 254 9.55 -6.81 11.80
CA GLN A 254 10.59 -6.50 12.77
C GLN A 254 11.94 -7.16 12.42
N GLY A 255 11.92 -8.30 11.70
CA GLY A 255 13.12 -9.04 11.29
C GLY A 255 13.57 -8.78 9.86
N TRP A 256 12.83 -7.97 9.10
CA TRP A 256 13.15 -7.70 7.71
C TRP A 256 14.36 -6.77 7.56
N PRO A 257 15.17 -6.92 6.49
CA PRO A 257 16.22 -5.97 6.18
C PRO A 257 15.60 -4.59 6.00
N ALA A 258 15.92 -3.66 6.91
CA ALA A 258 15.46 -2.29 6.79
C ALA A 258 16.10 -1.67 5.54
N PRO A 259 15.35 -0.93 4.70
CA PRO A 259 15.98 -0.17 3.63
C PRO A 259 17.05 0.79 4.20
N PRO A 260 18.10 1.12 3.44
CA PRO A 260 19.17 2.00 3.91
C PRO A 260 18.62 3.29 4.55
N GLY A 261 19.10 3.62 5.75
CA GLY A 261 18.66 4.79 6.52
C GLY A 261 17.31 4.64 7.23
N ARG A 262 16.78 3.42 7.36
CA ARG A 262 15.47 3.16 8.00
C ARG A 262 15.61 2.20 9.17
N ARG A 263 14.59 2.21 10.04
CA ARG A 263 14.53 1.32 11.21
C ARG A 263 13.82 0.00 10.89
N PRO A 264 14.12 -1.09 11.61
CA PRO A 264 13.33 -2.33 11.55
C PRO A 264 11.83 -2.08 11.74
N GLY A 265 11.00 -2.93 11.14
CA GLY A 265 9.54 -2.79 11.18
C GLY A 265 8.97 -1.75 10.20
N THR A 266 9.81 -1.07 9.41
CA THR A 266 9.33 -0.08 8.42
C THR A 266 8.46 -0.75 7.36
N LEU A 267 7.25 -0.22 7.17
CA LEU A 267 6.24 -0.65 6.21
C LEU A 267 6.27 0.25 4.98
N LEU A 268 5.94 -0.33 3.82
CA LEU A 268 6.08 0.32 2.53
C LEU A 268 4.75 0.33 1.79
N ASP A 269 4.25 1.53 1.51
CA ASP A 269 3.08 1.72 0.65
C ASP A 269 3.25 0.97 -0.67
N GLY A 270 2.20 0.24 -1.05
CA GLY A 270 2.17 -0.54 -2.28
C GLY A 270 3.05 -1.80 -2.28
N SER A 271 3.73 -2.16 -1.19
CA SER A 271 4.43 -3.46 -1.10
C SER A 271 3.45 -4.62 -0.95
N THR A 272 3.73 -5.78 -1.54
CA THR A 272 2.85 -6.95 -1.38
C THR A 272 2.85 -7.48 0.06
N HIS A 273 4.01 -7.57 0.71
CA HIS A 273 4.15 -8.11 2.06
C HIS A 273 4.22 -7.02 3.13
N ALA A 274 4.85 -5.88 2.84
CA ALA A 274 5.01 -4.78 3.78
C ALA A 274 4.03 -3.64 3.57
N ALA A 275 3.01 -3.80 2.73
CA ALA A 275 1.95 -2.80 2.68
C ALA A 275 1.42 -2.58 4.10
N PRO A 276 1.35 -1.32 4.55
CA PRO A 276 0.79 -1.04 5.84
C PRO A 276 -0.69 -1.38 5.84
N GLN A 277 -1.11 -2.12 6.86
CA GLN A 277 -2.49 -2.45 7.12
C GLN A 277 -2.84 -2.05 8.54
N VAL A 278 -4.10 -1.69 8.71
CA VAL A 278 -4.68 -1.33 10.00
C VAL A 278 -5.65 -2.45 10.37
N ASP A 279 -5.48 -3.01 11.55
CA ASP A 279 -6.35 -4.06 12.08
C ASP A 279 -6.60 -3.83 13.58
N HIS A 280 -7.54 -4.57 14.16
CA HIS A 280 -7.91 -4.42 15.55
C HIS A 280 -6.92 -5.12 16.50
N MET A 281 -6.56 -4.44 17.60
CA MET A 281 -5.86 -5.03 18.75
C MET A 281 -6.76 -6.02 19.49
N TYR A 282 -7.95 -5.58 19.88
CA TYR A 282 -9.03 -6.42 20.37
C TYR A 282 -9.92 -6.82 19.18
N PRO A 283 -9.92 -8.11 18.78
CA PRO A 283 -10.46 -8.51 17.48
C PRO A 283 -11.94 -8.18 17.30
N GLN A 284 -12.31 -7.76 16.08
CA GLN A 284 -13.72 -7.54 15.71
C GLN A 284 -14.58 -8.79 15.94
N ALA A 285 -14.05 -9.99 15.67
CA ALA A 285 -14.73 -11.27 15.92
C ALA A 285 -15.23 -11.43 17.36
N HIS A 286 -14.50 -10.85 18.31
CA HIS A 286 -14.85 -10.81 19.74
C HIS A 286 -15.52 -9.49 20.14
N ASN A 287 -16.27 -8.88 19.22
CA ASN A 287 -17.02 -7.64 19.43
C ASN A 287 -16.14 -6.38 19.63
N GLY A 288 -14.89 -6.39 19.16
CA GLY A 288 -14.02 -5.21 19.20
C GLY A 288 -14.54 -4.02 18.41
N SER A 289 -14.29 -2.82 18.93
CA SER A 289 -14.77 -1.56 18.33
C SER A 289 -13.84 -1.02 17.25
N ASN A 290 -14.35 -0.19 16.35
CA ASN A 290 -13.53 0.60 15.41
C ASN A 290 -12.97 1.89 16.04
N ALA A 291 -12.85 1.99 17.37
CA ALA A 291 -12.14 3.09 18.01
C ALA A 291 -10.68 3.14 17.56
N TYR A 292 -10.10 4.34 17.45
CA TYR A 292 -8.71 4.52 17.07
C TYR A 292 -7.78 3.86 18.10
N SER A 293 -8.11 3.91 19.39
CA SER A 293 -7.43 3.20 20.46
C SER A 293 -7.47 1.68 20.35
N ASN A 294 -8.32 1.10 19.49
CA ASN A 294 -8.31 -0.32 19.20
C ASN A 294 -7.50 -0.66 17.94
N ALA A 295 -6.90 0.33 17.28
CA ALA A 295 -6.14 0.11 16.04
C ALA A 295 -4.70 -0.33 16.32
N MET A 296 -4.19 -1.18 15.43
CA MET A 296 -2.78 -1.54 15.33
C MET A 296 -2.36 -1.51 13.87
N VAL A 297 -1.23 -0.87 13.61
CA VAL A 297 -0.58 -0.88 12.30
C VAL A 297 0.33 -2.10 12.18
N MET A 298 0.18 -2.88 11.11
CA MET A 298 0.98 -4.08 10.85
C MET A 298 1.19 -4.30 9.35
N SER A 299 2.10 -5.21 9.02
CA SER A 299 2.36 -5.60 7.64
C SER A 299 1.20 -6.43 7.06
N ALA A 300 1.01 -6.33 5.74
CA ALA A 300 0.05 -7.16 5.02
C ALA A 300 0.32 -8.67 5.21
N GLN A 301 1.59 -9.07 5.30
CA GLN A 301 1.95 -10.44 5.62
C GLN A 301 1.43 -10.85 6.99
N HIS A 302 1.72 -10.07 8.03
CA HIS A 302 1.28 -10.39 9.40
C HIS A 302 -0.25 -10.46 9.50
N ASN A 303 -0.97 -9.54 8.86
CA ASN A 303 -2.42 -9.57 8.87
C ASN A 303 -2.97 -10.82 8.14
N ASN A 304 -2.36 -11.22 7.02
CA ASN A 304 -2.76 -12.44 6.32
C ASN A 304 -2.49 -13.69 7.16
N GLU A 305 -1.35 -13.78 7.84
CA GLU A 305 -1.03 -14.87 8.76
C GLU A 305 -2.03 -14.93 9.93
N LYS A 306 -2.39 -13.78 10.51
CA LYS A 306 -3.42 -13.67 11.55
C LYS A 306 -4.79 -14.11 11.06
N ARG A 307 -5.16 -13.79 9.81
CA ARG A 307 -6.43 -14.23 9.21
C ARG A 307 -6.45 -15.74 8.95
N ASN A 308 -5.33 -16.29 8.50
CA ASN A 308 -5.21 -17.71 8.19
C ASN A 308 -5.17 -18.60 9.44
N SER A 309 -4.85 -18.05 10.61
CA SER A 309 -4.89 -18.76 11.90
C SER A 309 -6.26 -18.72 12.60
N VAL A 310 -7.26 -18.05 12.02
CA VAL A 310 -8.63 -18.02 12.57
C VAL A 310 -9.32 -19.37 12.30
N THR A 311 -9.72 -20.06 13.36
CA THR A 311 -10.44 -21.33 13.29
C THR A 311 -11.91 -21.16 12.88
N PRO A 312 -12.57 -22.21 12.35
CA PRO A 312 -14.01 -22.17 12.02
C PRO A 312 -14.90 -21.77 13.19
N ASP A 313 -14.54 -22.15 14.41
CA ASP A 313 -15.31 -21.80 15.62
C ASP A 313 -15.29 -20.29 15.91
N VAL A 314 -14.14 -19.64 15.72
CA VAL A 314 -14.01 -18.18 15.85
C VAL A 314 -14.81 -17.46 14.75
N GLN A 315 -14.86 -18.04 13.54
CA GLN A 315 -15.70 -17.51 12.46
C GLN A 315 -17.19 -17.64 12.79
N ALA A 316 -17.62 -18.76 13.37
CA ALA A 316 -18.99 -18.99 13.79
C ALA A 316 -19.41 -18.04 14.93
N GLU A 317 -18.52 -17.80 15.90
CA GLU A 317 -18.73 -16.83 16.98
C GLU A 317 -18.85 -15.40 16.43
N ALA A 318 -17.96 -15.00 15.52
CA ALA A 318 -18.02 -13.69 14.85
C ALA A 318 -19.34 -13.48 14.11
N ALA A 319 -19.81 -14.51 13.39
CA ALA A 319 -21.09 -14.47 12.68
C ALA A 319 -22.28 -14.35 13.65
N LEU A 320 -22.23 -15.04 14.79
CA LEU A 320 -23.26 -14.93 15.83
C LEU A 320 -23.29 -13.52 16.45
N ASN A 321 -22.11 -12.96 16.75
CA ASN A 321 -21.97 -11.62 17.31
C ASN A 321 -22.49 -10.55 16.33
N ARG A 322 -22.19 -10.67 15.02
CA ARG A 322 -22.76 -9.80 13.98
C ARG A 322 -24.29 -9.84 13.94
N ARG A 323 -24.89 -11.04 14.00
CA ARG A 323 -26.35 -11.19 14.06
C ARG A 323 -26.97 -10.58 15.33
N ARG A 324 -26.26 -10.63 16.47
CA ARG A 324 -26.71 -10.02 17.73
C ARG A 324 -26.70 -8.49 17.65
N SER A 325 -25.67 -7.90 17.04
CA SER A 325 -25.57 -6.44 16.89
C SER A 325 -26.59 -5.86 15.90
N GLU A 326 -27.05 -6.64 14.92
CA GLU A 326 -28.01 -6.20 13.88
C GLU A 326 -29.48 -6.41 14.29
N ARG A 327 -29.77 -7.10 15.40
CA ARG A 327 -31.16 -7.33 15.84
C ARG A 327 -31.82 -6.02 16.30
N PRO A 328 -32.98 -5.64 15.74
CA PRO A 328 -33.77 -4.53 16.27
C PRO A 328 -34.16 -4.82 17.72
N ARG A 329 -33.83 -3.90 18.64
CA ARG A 329 -34.23 -4.05 20.04
C ARG A 329 -35.74 -3.93 20.12
N ARG A 330 -36.42 -4.96 20.65
CA ARG A 330 -37.80 -4.82 21.13
C ARG A 330 -37.76 -3.79 22.25
N GLY A 331 -38.53 -2.71 22.10
CA GLY A 331 -38.69 -1.71 23.15
C GLY A 331 -39.23 -2.35 24.45
N PRO A 332 -39.07 -1.66 25.59
CA PRO A 332 -39.59 -2.16 26.85
C PRO A 332 -41.09 -2.45 26.72
N PRO A 333 -41.60 -3.52 27.36
CA PRO A 333 -43.04 -3.79 27.36
C PRO A 333 -43.78 -2.59 27.94
N ALA A 334 -44.85 -2.20 27.25
CA ALA A 334 -45.70 -1.06 27.58
C ALA A 334 -46.44 -1.23 28.91
#